data_AF-A0A242B0E3-F1
#
_entry.id   AF-A0A242B0E3-F1
#
_cell.length_a   1.000
_cell.length_b   1.000
_cell.length_c   1.000
_cell.angle_alpha   90.00
_cell.angle_beta   90.00
_cell.angle_gamma   90.00
#
_symmetry.space_group_name_H-M   'P 1'
#
loop_
_entity.id
_entity.type
_entity.pdbx_description
1 polymer ?
#
loop_
_entity_poly.entity_id
_entity_poly.type
_entity_poly.pdbx_seq_one_letter_code
_entity_poly.pdbx_strand_id
1 'polypeptide(L)'
;MTLDERLKNNIGLKFAFRSTDIHEIKKTLEFFGLDQEDESNQKRLRDLENGQCLMQDLYGRVGVVQVHPVFEELFHAFDTRPPVQENGVRG
;
A
#
# COMPACT_ATOMS: atom_id res chain seq x y z
N MET A 1 23.01 -2.72 13.89
CA MET A 1 21.99 -2.85 12.83
C MET A 1 20.96 -3.85 13.31
N THR A 2 19.72 -3.42 13.53
CA THR A 2 18.63 -4.29 14.02
C THR A 2 18.22 -5.31 12.94
N LEU A 3 17.48 -6.35 13.32
CA LEU A 3 16.93 -7.34 12.38
C LEU A 3 16.07 -6.66 11.29
N ASP A 4 15.34 -5.62 11.70
CA ASP A 4 14.52 -4.78 10.85
C ASP A 4 15.34 -4.09 9.75
N GLU A 5 16.46 -3.46 10.10
CA GLU A 5 17.35 -2.80 9.14
C GLU A 5 17.99 -3.77 8.14
N ARG A 6 18.29 -5.00 8.57
CA ARG A 6 18.78 -6.04 7.66
C ARG A 6 17.70 -6.50 6.68
N LEU A 7 16.45 -6.59 7.12
CA LEU A 7 15.35 -6.97 6.25
C LEU A 7 15.10 -5.89 5.19
N LYS A 8 15.09 -4.61 5.58
CA LYS A 8 14.92 -3.46 4.67
C LYS A 8 15.96 -3.43 3.55
N ASN A 9 17.21 -3.77 3.84
CA ASN A 9 18.31 -3.78 2.87
C ASN A 9 18.28 -4.95 1.87
N ASN A 10 17.47 -5.98 2.13
CA ASN A 10 17.35 -7.15 1.24
C ASN A 10 16.03 -7.17 0.45
N ILE A 11 15.23 -6.11 0.54
CA ILE A 11 13.97 -5.99 -0.19
C ILE A 11 14.22 -5.28 -1.52
N GLY A 12 14.02 -5.99 -2.63
CA GLY A 12 14.19 -5.45 -3.98
C GLY A 12 13.04 -4.59 -4.51
N LEU A 13 11.85 -4.69 -3.90
CA LEU A 13 10.66 -3.94 -4.29
C LEU A 13 9.86 -3.56 -3.03
N LYS A 14 9.51 -2.27 -2.91
CA LYS A 14 8.68 -1.79 -1.80
C LYS A 14 7.36 -1.28 -2.34
N PHE A 15 6.29 -1.55 -1.60
CA PHE A 15 4.94 -1.05 -1.87
C PHE A 15 4.37 -0.45 -0.59
N ALA A 16 3.81 0.74 -0.70
CA ALA A 16 3.04 1.37 0.36
C ALA A 16 1.71 1.85 -0.21
N PHE A 17 0.63 1.45 0.44
CA PHE A 17 -0.72 1.86 0.08
C PHE A 17 -1.16 3.04 0.94
N ARG A 18 -2.32 3.61 0.61
CA ARG A 18 -2.89 4.74 1.34
C ARG A 18 -2.87 4.49 2.85
N SER A 19 -2.32 5.44 3.60
CA SER A 19 -2.49 5.57 5.04
C SER A 19 -2.98 6.98 5.38
N THR A 20 -3.79 7.11 6.42
CA THR A 20 -4.29 8.40 6.92
C THR A 20 -3.61 8.83 8.22
N ASP A 21 -2.89 7.92 8.89
CA ASP A 21 -2.13 8.23 10.10
C ASP A 21 -0.79 8.85 9.72
N ILE A 22 -0.57 10.08 10.20
CA ILE A 22 0.67 10.82 9.92
C ILE A 22 1.92 10.10 10.43
N HIS A 23 1.85 9.36 11.54
CA HIS A 23 3.01 8.65 12.06
C HIS A 23 3.40 7.47 11.16
N GLU A 24 2.41 6.77 10.59
CA GLU A 24 2.64 5.69 9.63
C GLU A 24 3.16 6.22 8.29
N ILE A 25 2.62 7.35 7.83
CA ILE A 25 3.09 8.03 6.62
C ILE A 25 4.58 8.38 6.77
N LYS A 26 4.97 9.01 7.90
CA LYS A 26 6.36 9.40 8.15
C LYS A 26 7.32 8.20 8.17
N LYS A 27 6.95 7.14 8.88
CA LYS A 27 7.73 5.88 8.89
C LYS A 27 7.84 5.25 7.51
N THR A 28 6.79 5.36 6.70
CA THR A 28 6.78 4.86 5.32
C THR A 28 7.75 5.68 4.45
N LEU A 29 7.72 7.02 4.55
CA LEU A 29 8.65 7.87 3.81
C LEU A 29 10.10 7.56 4.20
N GLU A 30 10.39 7.43 5.49
CA GLU A 30 11.70 7.01 5.99
C GLU A 30 12.10 5.63 5.44
N PHE A 31 11.19 4.66 5.43
CA PHE A 31 11.43 3.33 4.87
C PHE A 31 11.75 3.36 3.36
N PHE A 32 11.19 4.33 2.63
CA PHE A 32 11.46 4.56 1.21
C PHE A 32 12.71 5.42 0.98
N GLY A 33 13.36 5.93 2.02
CA GLY A 33 14.50 6.85 1.93
C GLY A 33 14.10 8.25 1.46
N LEU A 34 12.84 8.63 1.67
CA LEU A 34 12.32 9.97 1.41
C LEU A 34 12.33 10.81 2.69
N ASP A 35 12.35 12.14 2.54
CA ASP A 35 12.19 13.04 3.67
C ASP A 35 10.79 12.89 4.28
N GLN A 36 10.74 12.48 5.55
CA GLN A 36 9.49 12.28 6.29
C GLN A 36 8.78 13.61 6.61
N GLU A 37 9.47 14.74 6.58
CA GLU A 37 8.89 16.07 6.83
C GLU A 37 8.41 16.76 5.54
N ASP A 38 8.63 16.16 4.36
CA ASP A 38 8.14 16.69 3.08
C ASP A 38 6.61 16.57 2.98
N GLU A 39 5.92 17.71 3.07
CA GLU A 39 4.45 17.78 3.01
C GLU A 39 3.85 17.26 1.70
N SER A 40 4.56 17.42 0.58
CA SER A 40 4.09 16.94 -0.73
C SER A 40 4.09 15.42 -0.78
N ASN A 41 5.15 14.77 -0.27
CA ASN A 41 5.23 13.32 -0.19
C ASN A 41 4.24 12.75 0.84
N GLN A 42 4.05 13.43 1.97
CA GLN A 42 3.02 13.05 2.95
C GLN A 42 1.62 13.12 2.34
N LYS A 43 1.30 14.20 1.63
CA LYS A 43 0.03 14.38 0.92
C LYS A 43 -0.15 13.31 -0.14
N ARG A 44 0.91 12.99 -0.89
CA ARG A 44 0.88 11.96 -1.93
C ARG A 44 0.49 10.58 -1.40
N LEU A 45 1.03 10.15 -0.26
CA LEU A 45 0.63 8.88 0.38
C LEU A 45 -0.81 8.91 0.91
N ARG A 46 -1.23 10.05 1.47
CA ARG A 46 -2.58 10.24 2.02
C ARG A 46 -3.66 10.19 0.93
N ASP A 47 -3.33 10.72 -0.24
CA ASP A 47 -4.27 10.89 -1.35
C ASP A 47 -4.27 9.73 -2.34
N LEU A 48 -3.51 8.65 -2.08
CA LEU A 48 -3.53 7.45 -2.93
C LEU A 48 -4.95 6.89 -3.05
N GLU A 49 -5.38 6.65 -4.27
CA GLU A 49 -6.69 6.07 -4.55
C GLU A 49 -6.68 4.54 -4.46
N ASN A 50 -7.87 3.93 -4.52
CA ASN A 50 -7.97 2.48 -4.55
C ASN A 50 -7.22 1.92 -5.78
N GLY A 51 -6.39 0.90 -5.53
CA GLY A 51 -5.51 0.35 -6.55
C GLY A 51 -4.23 1.16 -6.77
N GLN A 52 -4.03 2.32 -6.14
CA GLN A 52 -2.75 3.03 -6.21
C GLN A 52 -1.82 2.65 -5.07
N CYS A 53 -0.52 2.65 -5.34
CA CYS A 53 0.53 2.51 -4.34
C CYS A 53 1.73 3.40 -4.66
N LEU A 54 2.48 3.75 -3.63
CA LEU A 54 3.85 4.21 -3.76
C LEU A 54 4.74 2.97 -3.93
N MET A 55 5.51 2.93 -5.01
CA MET A 55 6.41 1.84 -5.34
C MET A 55 7.85 2.35 -5.35
N GLN A 56 8.76 1.61 -4.73
CA GLN A 56 10.20 1.75 -4.95
C GLN A 56 10.72 0.55 -5.73
N ASP A 57 11.42 0.80 -6.83
CA ASP A 57 12.05 -0.26 -7.63
C ASP A 57 13.46 -0.62 -7.14
N LEU A 58 14.08 -1.61 -7.80
CA LEU A 58 15.44 -2.10 -7.51
C LEU A 58 16.53 -1.02 -7.66
N TYR A 59 16.25 0.08 -8.35
CA TYR A 59 17.16 1.18 -8.57
C TYR A 59 16.91 2.35 -7.60
N GLY A 60 16.00 2.18 -6.63
CA GLY A 60 15.65 3.19 -5.64
C GLY A 60 14.70 4.27 -6.16
N ARG A 61 14.19 4.17 -7.40
CA ARG A 61 13.25 5.15 -7.96
C ARG A 61 11.90 4.98 -7.29
N VAL A 62 11.32 6.09 -6.83
CA VAL A 62 10.03 6.10 -6.14
C VAL A 62 8.96 6.77 -7.00
N GLY A 63 7.84 6.08 -7.22
CA GLY A 63 6.75 6.57 -8.04
C GLY A 63 5.40 6.02 -7.59
N VAL A 64 4.32 6.62 -8.09
CA VAL A 64 2.96 6.08 -7.90
C VAL A 64 2.65 5.15 -9.05
N VAL A 65 2.11 3.99 -8.72
CA VAL A 65 1.71 2.96 -9.67
C VAL A 65 0.25 2.60 -9.45
N GLN A 66 -0.51 2.53 -10.54
CA GLN A 66 -1.86 1.97 -10.55
C GLN A 66 -1.77 0.45 -10.75
N VAL A 67 -2.29 -0.28 -9.78
CA VAL A 67 -2.53 -1.71 -9.84
C VAL A 67 -3.96 -1.92 -10.30
N HIS A 68 -4.11 -2.53 -11.47
CA HIS A 68 -5.41 -2.88 -12.03
C HIS A 68 -5.41 -4.38 -12.36
N PRO A 69 -6.21 -5.21 -11.65
CA PRO A 69 -6.39 -6.60 -12.06
C PRO A 69 -7.09 -6.62 -13.43
N VAL A 70 -6.51 -7.35 -14.39
CA VAL A 70 -7.04 -7.40 -15.77
C VAL A 70 -8.26 -8.32 -15.88
N PHE A 71 -8.38 -9.28 -14.96
CA PHE A 71 -9.41 -10.32 -14.98
C PHE A 71 -10.32 -10.20 -13.75
N GLU A 72 -11.63 -10.24 -13.98
CA GLU A 72 -12.67 -10.10 -12.93
C GLU A 72 -12.67 -11.31 -11.98
N GLU A 73 -12.30 -12.48 -12.49
CA GLU A 73 -12.19 -13.71 -11.71
C GLU A 73 -11.15 -13.60 -10.59
N LEU A 74 -10.08 -12.82 -10.81
CA LEU A 74 -9.10 -12.54 -9.76
C LEU A 74 -9.71 -11.67 -8.65
N PHE A 75 -10.58 -10.72 -9.00
CA PHE A 75 -11.27 -9.92 -8.00
C PHE A 75 -12.17 -10.79 -7.12
N HIS A 76 -12.95 -11.70 -7.72
CA HIS A 76 -13.79 -12.64 -6.98
C HIS A 76 -12.97 -13.60 -6.10
N ALA A 77 -11.85 -14.11 -6.61
CA ALA A 77 -11.02 -15.06 -5.87
C ALA A 77 -10.36 -14.45 -4.62
N PHE A 78 -10.09 -13.13 -4.64
CA PHE A 78 -9.48 -12.40 -3.52
C PHE A 78 -10.47 -11.54 -2.72
N ASP A 79 -11.78 -11.69 -2.97
CA ASP A 79 -12.80 -11.00 -2.19
C ASP A 79 -12.90 -11.59 -0.77
N THR A 80 -12.44 -10.83 0.23
CA THR A 80 -12.47 -11.23 1.64
C THR A 80 -13.69 -10.72 2.37
N ARG A 81 -14.69 -10.13 1.68
CA ARG A 81 -15.93 -9.71 2.32
C ARG A 81 -16.63 -10.94 2.89
N PRO A 82 -17.12 -10.90 4.14
CA PRO A 82 -17.88 -12.02 4.68
C PRO A 82 -19.10 -12.30 3.79
N PRO A 83 -19.48 -13.57 3.59
CA PRO A 83 -20.66 -13.91 2.83
C PRO A 83 -21.88 -13.21 3.43
N VAL A 84 -22.69 -12.58 2.58
CA VAL A 84 -23.95 -11.97 3.01
C VAL A 84 -24.83 -13.11 3.52
N GLN A 85 -25.12 -13.13 4.83
CA GLN A 85 -26.17 -14.02 5.33
C GLN A 85 -27.48 -13.57 4.71
N GLU A 86 -28.04 -14.36 3.80
CA GLU A 86 -29.45 -14.26 3.46
C GLU A 86 -30.23 -14.55 4.74
N ASN A 87 -30.62 -13.49 5.46
CA ASN A 87 -31.62 -13.60 6.50
C ASN A 87 -32.88 -14.12 5.82
N GLY A 88 -33.11 -15.42 5.99
CA GLY A 88 -34.21 -16.14 5.37
C GLY A 88 -35.51 -15.39 5.55
N VAL A 89 -36.08 -14.94 4.42
CA VAL A 89 -37.49 -14.61 4.35
C VAL A 89 -38.24 -15.92 4.45
N ARG A 90 -38.50 -16.37 5.69
CA ARG A 90 -39.54 -17.34 5.98
C ARG A 90 -40.88 -16.58 5.93
N GLY A 91 -41.46 -16.51 4.74
CA GLY A 91 -42.90 -16.37 4.56
C GLY A 91 -43.58 -17.73 4.64
#